data_AF-A0A3A9F491-F1
#
_entry.id   AF-A0A3A9F491-F1
#
_cell.length_a   1.000
_cell.length_b   1.000
_cell.length_c   1.000
_cell.angle_alpha   90.00
_cell.angle_beta   90.00
_cell.angle_gamma   90.00
#
_symmetry.space_group_name_H-M   'P 1'
#
loop_
_entity.id
_entity.type
_entity.pdbx_description
1 polymer ?
#
loop_
_entity_poly.entity_id
_entity_poly.type
_entity_poly.pdbx_seq_one_letter_code
_entity_poly.pdbx_strand_id
1 'polypeptide(L)'
;MDTRKAKIEEYYSALNGIEDKLGELDGKTVNQLLDQLFAIKPVRLKWYLVKAKLMLKEKKSVDEIVEFLSDKCAPWYIYDGVEEYFQFLSILSECNGDIMESKRYLYYLERLKEHSGIVSRGRDETAEEIKTLGETILKADSLQFMEKEVEKLKELYYIRGNLYVYLLWEMVGRKFYKWEKGKEGKWIREKLNVEYYCERLKSKNEEIFVVIMASKKDETDCYLAARGLRELGKKVFLLKAPVIWNKGREFTQAAKASIESLKTEKGLITANVYFIEGENKDTRGALLEHIVKNYHQEELATILGKGLLLDQMTASKDMKTRMERLTEVDGDHMEQNIAVGRYGDYLSYIANIYKTSKKEIDKELNKKPSCRFSLIIPCKNGIHTLQGTLQTCLHQSYKGDYEIIVSDNWDLEWEGETPIYKICKSFHDDRIKYLRVPRNLYLTRNFEYAF
;
A
#
# COMPACT_ATOMS: atom_id res chain seq x y z
N MET A 1 20.15 9.24 -38.46
CA MET A 1 19.07 8.91 -37.52
C MET A 1 18.52 7.49 -37.76
N ASP A 2 18.68 6.91 -38.96
CA ASP A 2 18.20 5.56 -39.34
C ASP A 2 18.94 4.35 -38.73
N THR A 3 20.25 4.41 -38.53
CA THR A 3 21.05 3.23 -38.16
C THR A 3 20.78 2.69 -36.75
N ARG A 4 20.28 3.53 -35.83
CA ARG A 4 19.93 3.10 -34.47
C ARG A 4 18.56 2.42 -34.40
N LYS A 5 17.62 2.86 -35.25
CA LYS A 5 16.28 2.29 -35.34
C LYS A 5 16.33 0.90 -35.99
N ALA A 6 17.06 0.77 -37.10
CA ALA A 6 17.29 -0.52 -37.76
C ALA A 6 17.89 -1.58 -36.82
N LYS A 7 18.90 -1.22 -36.01
CA LYS A 7 19.50 -2.13 -35.02
C LYS A 7 18.53 -2.57 -33.92
N ILE A 8 17.56 -1.74 -33.55
CA ILE A 8 16.54 -2.11 -32.55
C ILE A 8 15.50 -3.04 -33.19
N GLU A 9 15.09 -2.78 -34.42
CA GLU A 9 14.18 -3.64 -35.17
C GLU A 9 14.80 -5.03 -35.43
N GLU A 10 16.07 -5.09 -35.82
CA GLU A 10 16.84 -6.34 -35.94
C GLU A 10 16.88 -7.12 -34.62
N TYR A 11 17.09 -6.42 -33.50
CA TYR A 11 17.11 -7.01 -32.16
C TYR A 11 15.76 -7.65 -31.80
N TYR A 12 14.65 -6.94 -32.04
CA TYR A 12 13.31 -7.50 -31.79
C TYR A 12 12.97 -8.65 -32.75
N SER A 13 13.35 -8.54 -34.02
CA SER A 13 13.16 -9.62 -35.00
C SER A 13 13.90 -10.90 -34.57
N ALA A 14 15.14 -10.78 -34.12
CA ALA A 14 15.90 -11.90 -33.57
C ALA A 14 15.22 -12.52 -32.34
N LEU A 15 14.74 -11.71 -31.39
CA LEU A 15 14.02 -12.21 -30.21
C LEU A 15 12.72 -12.94 -30.57
N ASN A 16 11.91 -12.38 -31.47
CA ASN A 16 10.68 -13.01 -31.93
C ASN A 16 10.99 -14.34 -32.65
N GLY A 17 12.03 -14.37 -33.49
CA GLY A 17 12.46 -15.59 -34.17
C GLY A 17 12.97 -16.69 -33.22
N ILE A 18 13.56 -16.33 -32.09
CA ILE A 18 13.91 -17.29 -31.03
C ILE A 18 12.65 -17.79 -30.33
N GLU A 19 11.73 -16.88 -30.01
CA GLU A 19 10.48 -17.19 -29.34
C GLU A 19 9.60 -18.16 -30.14
N ASP A 20 9.41 -17.91 -31.43
CA ASP A 20 8.62 -18.76 -32.33
C ASP A 20 9.18 -20.18 -32.39
N LYS A 21 10.51 -20.32 -32.24
CA LYS A 21 11.23 -21.59 -32.27
C LYS A 21 11.44 -22.20 -30.88
N LEU A 22 10.85 -21.63 -29.83
CA LEU A 22 10.96 -22.19 -28.48
C LEU A 22 10.43 -23.62 -28.42
N GLY A 23 9.45 -24.01 -29.23
CA GLY A 23 8.99 -25.41 -29.30
C GLY A 23 9.99 -26.38 -29.92
N GLU A 24 10.81 -25.91 -30.86
CA GLU A 24 11.64 -26.72 -31.75
C GLU A 24 13.09 -26.84 -31.28
N LEU A 25 13.66 -25.76 -30.72
CA LEU A 25 15.06 -25.71 -30.32
C LEU A 25 15.27 -26.30 -28.92
N ASP A 26 16.43 -26.93 -28.70
CA ASP A 26 16.85 -27.36 -27.37
C ASP A 26 17.22 -26.15 -26.49
N GLY A 27 17.06 -26.28 -25.18
CA GLY A 27 17.25 -25.16 -24.24
C GLY A 27 18.68 -24.59 -24.24
N LYS A 28 19.70 -25.41 -24.54
CA LYS A 28 21.09 -24.93 -24.57
C LYS A 28 21.31 -24.00 -25.76
N THR A 29 20.78 -24.36 -26.93
CA THR A 29 20.83 -23.52 -28.13
C THR A 29 20.09 -22.20 -27.92
N VAL A 30 18.88 -22.24 -27.35
CA VAL A 30 18.11 -21.02 -27.05
C VAL A 30 18.87 -20.12 -26.07
N ASN A 31 19.45 -20.69 -25.00
CA ASN A 31 20.24 -19.93 -24.02
C ASN A 31 21.45 -19.24 -24.67
N GLN A 32 22.19 -19.92 -25.55
CA GLN A 32 23.32 -19.31 -26.26
C GLN A 32 22.89 -18.13 -27.14
N LEU A 33 21.77 -18.24 -27.84
CA LEU A 33 21.24 -17.16 -28.66
C LEU A 33 20.76 -15.98 -27.80
N LEU A 34 20.12 -16.26 -26.67
CA LEU A 34 19.71 -15.23 -25.71
C LEU A 34 20.93 -14.52 -25.09
N ASP A 35 22.00 -15.23 -24.73
CA ASP A 35 23.20 -14.65 -24.14
C ASP A 35 23.89 -13.66 -25.11
N GLN A 36 23.93 -13.98 -26.41
CA GLN A 36 24.43 -13.07 -27.44
C GLN A 36 23.62 -11.78 -27.50
N LEU A 37 22.30 -11.88 -27.46
CA LEU A 37 21.42 -10.71 -27.46
C LEU A 37 21.48 -9.95 -26.14
N PHE A 38 21.70 -10.62 -25.00
CA PHE A 38 21.82 -9.98 -23.69
C PHE A 38 23.01 -9.02 -23.61
N ALA A 39 24.08 -9.27 -24.38
CA ALA A 39 25.24 -8.39 -24.46
C ALA A 39 24.88 -7.00 -25.03
N ILE A 40 23.78 -6.88 -25.77
CA ILE A 40 23.30 -5.61 -26.34
C ILE A 40 22.55 -4.82 -25.25
N LYS A 41 23.05 -3.62 -24.91
CA LYS A 41 22.48 -2.77 -23.86
C LYS A 41 21.79 -1.52 -24.43
N PRO A 42 20.69 -1.04 -23.81
CA PRO A 42 19.99 -1.63 -22.67
C PRO A 42 19.19 -2.89 -23.05
N VAL A 43 19.12 -3.87 -22.15
CA VAL A 43 18.33 -5.10 -22.36
C VAL A 43 16.85 -4.74 -22.33
N ARG A 44 16.10 -5.15 -23.37
CA ARG A 44 14.67 -4.87 -23.49
C ARG A 44 13.83 -5.89 -22.72
N LEU A 45 12.64 -5.47 -22.26
CA LEU A 45 11.68 -6.33 -21.57
C LEU A 45 11.40 -7.63 -22.32
N LYS A 46 11.29 -7.56 -23.66
CA LYS A 46 11.10 -8.72 -24.53
C LYS A 46 12.13 -9.83 -24.32
N TRP A 47 13.40 -9.50 -24.07
CA TRP A 47 14.43 -10.51 -23.80
C TRP A 47 14.11 -11.31 -22.54
N TYR A 48 13.70 -10.63 -21.47
CA TYR A 48 13.32 -11.27 -20.21
C TYR A 48 12.09 -12.15 -20.40
N LEU A 49 11.13 -11.73 -21.23
CA LEU A 49 9.94 -12.53 -21.54
C LEU A 49 10.28 -13.82 -22.28
N VAL A 50 11.12 -13.75 -23.32
CA VAL A 50 11.55 -14.95 -24.06
C VAL A 50 12.35 -15.89 -23.14
N LYS A 51 13.22 -15.35 -22.29
CA LYS A 51 13.96 -16.14 -21.28
C LYS A 51 13.03 -16.80 -20.27
N ALA A 52 12.02 -16.09 -19.79
CA ALA A 52 11.04 -16.61 -18.83
C ALA A 52 10.15 -17.71 -19.45
N LYS A 53 9.77 -17.57 -20.73
CA LYS A 53 9.10 -18.61 -21.52
C LYS A 53 9.97 -19.86 -21.69
N LEU A 54 11.27 -19.69 -21.90
CA LEU A 54 12.22 -20.80 -21.89
C LEU A 54 12.29 -21.48 -20.51
N MET A 55 12.36 -20.71 -19.41
CA MET A 55 12.35 -21.29 -18.06
C MET A 55 11.09 -22.13 -17.80
N LEU A 56 9.93 -21.67 -18.28
CA LEU A 56 8.69 -22.44 -18.22
C LEU A 56 8.80 -23.76 -19.02
N LYS A 57 9.34 -23.72 -20.24
CA LYS A 57 9.62 -24.92 -21.05
C LYS A 57 10.57 -25.89 -20.33
N GLU A 58 11.59 -25.37 -19.65
CA GLU A 58 12.54 -26.12 -18.83
C GLU A 58 11.93 -26.63 -17.51
N LYS A 59 10.62 -26.43 -17.29
CA LYS A 59 9.86 -26.86 -16.11
C LYS A 59 10.38 -26.25 -14.81
N LYS A 60 10.93 -25.03 -14.85
CA LYS A 60 11.17 -24.24 -13.64
C LYS A 60 9.85 -23.95 -12.93
N SER A 61 9.91 -23.75 -11.61
CA SER A 61 8.71 -23.42 -10.85
C SER A 61 8.18 -22.04 -11.25
N VAL A 62 6.86 -21.84 -11.16
CA VAL A 62 6.24 -20.54 -11.43
C VAL A 62 6.84 -19.46 -10.54
N ASP A 63 7.09 -19.77 -9.26
CA ASP A 63 7.70 -18.83 -8.31
C ASP A 63 9.09 -18.36 -8.76
N GLU A 64 9.94 -19.28 -9.25
CA GLU A 64 11.29 -18.94 -9.77
C GLU A 64 11.19 -18.03 -11.01
N ILE A 65 10.19 -18.25 -11.86
CA ILE A 65 9.97 -17.45 -13.07
C ILE A 65 9.45 -16.05 -12.72
N VAL A 66 8.50 -15.95 -11.79
CA VAL A 66 7.96 -14.67 -11.32
C VAL A 66 9.04 -13.86 -10.62
N GLU A 67 9.86 -14.49 -9.77
CA GLU A 67 11.01 -13.83 -9.13
C GLU A 67 12.01 -13.32 -10.16
N PHE A 68 12.31 -14.09 -11.21
CA PHE A 68 13.17 -13.65 -12.31
C PHE A 68 12.62 -12.42 -13.06
N LEU A 69 11.30 -12.37 -13.25
CA LEU A 69 10.60 -11.26 -13.90
C LEU A 69 10.41 -10.04 -12.98
N SER A 70 10.62 -10.20 -11.67
CA SER A 70 10.48 -9.11 -10.70
C SER A 70 11.38 -7.93 -11.05
N ASP A 71 10.82 -6.72 -10.92
CA ASP A 71 11.45 -5.44 -11.24
C ASP A 71 11.93 -5.26 -12.69
N LYS A 72 11.49 -6.13 -13.63
CA LYS A 72 11.84 -5.98 -15.06
C LYS A 72 10.82 -5.16 -15.84
N CYS A 73 9.62 -4.99 -15.31
CA CYS A 73 8.55 -4.20 -15.89
C CYS A 73 8.19 -3.06 -14.95
N ALA A 74 8.14 -1.83 -15.47
CA ALA A 74 7.47 -0.71 -14.81
C ALA A 74 5.97 -0.70 -15.21
N PRO A 75 5.04 -1.12 -14.34
CA PRO A 75 3.63 -1.33 -14.71
C PRO A 75 2.81 -0.03 -14.82
N TRP A 76 3.46 1.12 -14.94
CA TRP A 76 2.84 2.44 -14.89
C TRP A 76 2.43 2.97 -16.27
N TYR A 77 3.10 2.51 -17.33
CA TYR A 77 2.95 3.01 -18.70
C TYR A 77 2.94 1.84 -19.71
N ILE A 78 2.25 2.02 -20.83
CA ILE A 78 2.37 1.08 -21.95
C ILE A 78 3.62 1.39 -22.76
N TYR A 79 4.47 0.38 -22.92
CA TYR A 79 5.60 0.35 -23.85
C TYR A 79 5.82 -1.09 -24.35
N ASP A 80 6.73 -1.25 -25.31
CA ASP A 80 7.02 -2.54 -25.94
C ASP A 80 7.24 -3.66 -24.90
N GLY A 81 6.41 -4.72 -25.00
CA GLY A 81 6.49 -5.91 -24.15
C GLY A 81 5.65 -5.85 -22.87
N VAL A 82 5.07 -4.72 -22.48
CA VAL A 82 4.23 -4.64 -21.26
C VAL A 82 2.96 -5.48 -21.37
N GLU A 83 2.31 -5.45 -22.53
CA GLU A 83 1.11 -6.26 -22.78
C GLU A 83 1.41 -7.75 -22.68
N GLU A 84 2.46 -8.19 -23.37
CA GLU A 84 2.92 -9.57 -23.34
C GLU A 84 3.35 -9.99 -21.92
N TYR A 85 3.95 -9.08 -21.15
CA TYR A 85 4.32 -9.31 -19.76
C TYR A 85 3.10 -9.65 -18.90
N PHE A 86 2.04 -8.83 -18.95
CA PHE A 86 0.82 -9.10 -18.17
C PHE A 86 0.07 -10.34 -18.64
N GLN A 87 0.01 -10.58 -19.96
CA GLN A 87 -0.55 -11.82 -20.50
C GLN A 87 0.22 -13.05 -20.04
N PHE A 88 1.55 -12.98 -20.01
CA PHE A 88 2.39 -14.09 -19.58
C PHE A 88 2.28 -14.33 -18.07
N LEU A 89 2.21 -13.28 -17.24
CA LEU A 89 1.93 -13.42 -15.80
C LEU A 89 0.56 -14.06 -15.53
N SER A 90 -0.44 -13.75 -16.35
CA SER A 90 -1.76 -14.40 -16.31
C SER A 90 -1.66 -15.90 -16.60
N ILE A 91 -0.94 -16.30 -17.65
CA ILE A 91 -0.67 -17.71 -17.97
C ILE A 91 0.06 -18.42 -16.83
N LEU A 92 1.11 -17.80 -16.27
CA LEU A 92 1.86 -18.37 -15.15
C LEU A 92 0.98 -18.59 -13.92
N SER A 93 0.08 -17.65 -13.64
CA SER A 93 -0.88 -17.74 -12.54
C SER A 93 -1.84 -18.92 -12.74
N GLU A 94 -2.35 -19.11 -13.96
CA GLU A 94 -3.20 -20.26 -14.31
C GLU A 94 -2.44 -21.60 -14.19
N CYS A 95 -1.18 -21.65 -14.62
CA CYS A 95 -0.34 -22.84 -14.44
C CYS A 95 -0.16 -23.21 -12.95
N ASN A 96 -0.20 -22.24 -12.04
CA ASN A 96 -0.14 -22.44 -10.60
C ASN A 96 -1.52 -22.67 -9.95
N GLY A 97 -2.60 -22.70 -10.75
CA GLY A 97 -3.98 -22.83 -10.27
C GLY A 97 -4.58 -21.55 -9.68
N ASP A 98 -3.91 -20.40 -9.82
CA ASP A 98 -4.38 -19.11 -9.29
C ASP A 98 -5.14 -18.31 -10.37
N ILE A 99 -6.40 -18.70 -10.55
CA ILE A 99 -7.31 -18.07 -11.52
C ILE A 99 -7.61 -16.61 -11.14
N MET A 100 -7.61 -16.29 -9.85
CA MET A 100 -7.91 -14.95 -9.36
C MET A 100 -6.79 -13.96 -9.69
N GLU A 101 -5.55 -14.39 -9.52
CA GLU A 101 -4.39 -13.59 -9.90
C GLU A 101 -4.28 -13.41 -11.42
N SER A 102 -4.61 -14.44 -12.19
CA SER A 102 -4.74 -14.32 -13.66
C SER A 102 -5.71 -13.20 -14.07
N LYS A 103 -6.93 -13.22 -13.51
CA LYS A 103 -7.93 -12.17 -13.76
C LYS A 103 -7.46 -10.79 -13.34
N ARG A 104 -6.74 -10.67 -12.22
CA ARG A 104 -6.18 -9.39 -11.75
C ARG A 104 -5.18 -8.81 -12.75
N TYR A 105 -4.27 -9.63 -13.28
CA TYR A 105 -3.30 -9.17 -14.29
C TYR A 105 -3.96 -8.69 -15.58
N LEU A 106 -4.98 -9.42 -16.05
CA LEU A 106 -5.74 -9.01 -17.25
C LEU A 106 -6.53 -7.73 -17.00
N TYR A 107 -7.18 -7.59 -15.84
CA TYR A 107 -7.87 -6.35 -15.48
C TYR A 107 -6.91 -5.16 -15.45
N TYR A 108 -5.72 -5.33 -14.85
CA TYR A 108 -4.68 -4.29 -14.80
C TYR A 108 -4.26 -3.85 -16.21
N LEU A 109 -4.01 -4.82 -17.10
CA LEU A 109 -3.64 -4.53 -18.48
C LEU A 109 -4.72 -3.71 -19.20
N GLU A 110 -5.99 -4.06 -19.03
CA GLU A 110 -7.11 -3.30 -19.61
C GLU A 110 -7.16 -1.86 -19.08
N ARG A 111 -7.06 -1.68 -17.75
CA ARG A 111 -7.06 -0.34 -17.13
C ARG A 111 -5.88 0.50 -17.63
N LEU A 112 -4.71 -0.11 -17.78
CA LEU A 112 -3.51 0.56 -18.27
C LEU A 112 -3.66 0.97 -19.75
N LYS A 113 -4.25 0.12 -20.59
CA LYS A 113 -4.56 0.45 -22.01
C LYS A 113 -5.56 1.60 -22.12
N GLU A 114 -6.61 1.61 -21.30
CA GLU A 114 -7.60 2.71 -21.26
C GLU A 114 -6.96 4.03 -20.81
N HIS A 115 -6.14 4.00 -19.76
CA HIS A 115 -5.46 5.19 -19.26
C HIS A 115 -4.48 5.76 -20.29
N SER A 116 -3.81 4.89 -21.05
CA SER A 116 -2.89 5.29 -22.12
C SER A 116 -3.59 5.76 -23.39
N GLY A 117 -4.93 5.72 -23.45
CA GLY A 117 -5.71 6.12 -24.61
C GLY A 117 -5.63 5.17 -25.82
N ILE A 118 -5.08 3.96 -25.64
CA ILE A 118 -4.94 2.95 -26.70
C ILE A 118 -6.30 2.36 -27.06
N VAL A 119 -7.13 2.15 -26.03
CA VAL A 119 -8.52 1.71 -26.18
C VAL A 119 -9.42 2.77 -25.59
N SER A 120 -10.60 2.94 -26.19
CA SER A 120 -11.65 3.76 -25.58
C SER A 120 -12.07 3.11 -24.26
N ARG A 121 -12.47 3.95 -23.29
CA ARG A 121 -12.98 3.47 -22.02
C ARG A 121 -14.22 2.60 -22.27
N GLY A 122 -14.06 1.30 -22.06
CA GLY A 122 -15.12 0.32 -22.24
C GLY A 122 -16.07 0.31 -21.06
N ARG A 123 -17.03 -0.61 -21.11
CA ARG A 123 -17.83 -0.99 -19.94
C ARG A 123 -16.92 -1.75 -18.96
N ASP A 124 -16.76 -1.24 -17.75
CA ASP A 124 -16.05 -1.95 -16.67
C ASP A 124 -17.03 -2.93 -16.01
N GLU A 125 -17.08 -4.15 -16.53
CA GLU A 125 -18.00 -5.21 -16.06
C GLU A 125 -17.79 -5.51 -14.57
N THR A 126 -16.53 -5.47 -14.10
CA THR A 126 -16.20 -5.72 -12.70
C THR A 126 -16.78 -4.62 -11.80
N ALA A 127 -16.68 -3.36 -12.21
CA ALA A 127 -17.29 -2.23 -11.48
C ALA A 127 -18.82 -2.26 -11.52
N GLU A 128 -19.43 -2.67 -12.63
CA GLU A 128 -20.89 -2.85 -12.71
C GLU A 128 -21.36 -3.98 -11.79
N GLU A 129 -20.65 -5.11 -11.76
CA GLU A 129 -20.96 -6.23 -10.87
C GLU A 129 -20.84 -5.84 -9.39
N ILE A 130 -19.78 -5.10 -9.01
CA ILE A 130 -19.65 -4.51 -7.67
C ILE A 130 -20.83 -3.60 -7.35
N LYS A 131 -21.29 -2.80 -8.31
CA LYS A 131 -22.43 -1.89 -8.08
C LYS A 131 -23.71 -2.67 -7.78
N THR A 132 -24.03 -3.65 -8.61
CA THR A 132 -25.23 -4.48 -8.45
C THR A 132 -25.19 -5.27 -7.15
N LEU A 133 -24.07 -5.95 -6.86
CA LEU A 133 -23.88 -6.72 -5.64
C LEU A 133 -23.88 -5.82 -4.39
N GLY A 134 -23.27 -4.65 -4.52
CA GLY A 134 -23.19 -3.65 -3.47
C GLY A 134 -24.54 -3.11 -3.05
N GLU A 135 -25.45 -2.87 -3.99
CA GLU A 135 -26.83 -2.46 -3.67
C GLU A 135 -27.55 -3.51 -2.81
N THR A 136 -27.36 -4.80 -3.11
CA THR A 136 -27.93 -5.91 -2.32
C THR A 136 -27.36 -5.91 -0.89
N ILE A 137 -26.04 -5.83 -0.76
CA ILE A 137 -25.33 -5.84 0.53
C ILE A 137 -25.69 -4.61 1.40
N LEU A 138 -25.85 -3.44 0.77
CA LEU A 138 -26.19 -2.18 1.46
C LEU A 138 -27.66 -2.11 1.89
N LYS A 139 -28.57 -2.82 1.20
CA LYS A 139 -29.99 -2.92 1.55
C LYS A 139 -30.27 -3.98 2.62
N ALA A 140 -29.41 -5.00 2.73
CA ALA A 140 -29.58 -6.05 3.72
C ALA A 140 -29.49 -5.52 5.16
N ASP A 141 -30.36 -6.00 6.04
CA ASP A 141 -30.30 -5.65 7.47
C ASP A 141 -29.07 -6.28 8.14
N SER A 142 -28.82 -7.56 7.85
CA SER A 142 -27.70 -8.34 8.38
C SER A 142 -26.89 -8.98 7.26
N LEU A 143 -25.59 -9.14 7.49
CA LEU A 143 -24.72 -9.90 6.59
C LEU A 143 -24.68 -11.38 6.93
N GLN A 144 -25.22 -11.85 8.05
CA GLN A 144 -25.01 -13.23 8.55
C GLN A 144 -25.34 -14.36 7.55
N PHE A 145 -26.20 -14.12 6.57
CA PHE A 145 -26.63 -15.11 5.57
C PHE A 145 -26.20 -14.76 4.13
N MET A 146 -25.19 -13.90 3.97
CA MET A 146 -24.74 -13.38 2.67
C MET A 146 -23.30 -13.82 2.32
N GLU A 147 -22.92 -15.05 2.69
CA GLU A 147 -21.54 -15.52 2.55
C GLU A 147 -21.06 -15.46 1.10
N LYS A 148 -21.89 -15.93 0.16
CA LYS A 148 -21.56 -15.96 -1.27
C LYS A 148 -21.41 -14.55 -1.85
N GLU A 149 -22.28 -13.64 -1.45
CA GLU A 149 -22.24 -12.24 -1.89
C GLU A 149 -21.01 -11.53 -1.33
N VAL A 150 -20.67 -11.75 -0.06
CA VAL A 150 -19.47 -11.16 0.55
C VAL A 150 -18.19 -11.75 -0.05
N GLU A 151 -18.16 -13.05 -0.32
CA GLU A 151 -17.04 -13.72 -1.01
C GLU A 151 -16.83 -13.16 -2.40
N LYS A 152 -17.89 -13.08 -3.19
CA LYS A 152 -17.84 -12.51 -4.54
C LYS A 152 -17.42 -11.05 -4.52
N LEU A 153 -17.92 -10.25 -3.57
CA LEU A 153 -17.52 -8.84 -3.45
C LEU A 153 -16.03 -8.70 -3.14
N LYS A 154 -15.51 -9.50 -2.19
CA LYS A 154 -14.08 -9.58 -1.87
C LYS A 154 -13.26 -9.90 -3.12
N GLU A 155 -13.65 -10.93 -3.87
CA GLU A 155 -12.98 -11.35 -5.11
C GLU A 155 -12.93 -10.25 -6.17
N LEU A 156 -14.03 -9.52 -6.38
CA LEU A 156 -14.08 -8.43 -7.34
C LEU A 156 -13.13 -7.28 -6.95
N TYR A 157 -13.04 -6.95 -5.65
CA TYR A 157 -12.07 -5.95 -5.19
C TYR A 157 -10.62 -6.40 -5.32
N TYR A 158 -10.35 -7.71 -5.17
CA TYR A 158 -9.03 -8.29 -5.45
C TYR A 158 -8.65 -8.10 -6.92
N ILE A 159 -9.54 -8.47 -7.85
CA ILE A 159 -9.34 -8.32 -9.30
C ILE A 159 -9.10 -6.85 -9.68
N ARG A 160 -9.87 -5.92 -9.11
CA ARG A 160 -9.69 -4.47 -9.36
C ARG A 160 -8.41 -3.90 -8.76
N GLY A 161 -7.67 -4.66 -7.96
CA GLY A 161 -6.51 -4.16 -7.23
C GLY A 161 -6.85 -3.18 -6.12
N ASN A 162 -8.10 -3.16 -5.64
CA ASN A 162 -8.50 -2.33 -4.51
C ASN A 162 -8.22 -3.09 -3.20
N LEU A 163 -6.92 -3.31 -2.94
CA LEU A 163 -6.42 -4.28 -1.96
C LEU A 163 -6.88 -3.97 -0.53
N TYR A 164 -7.01 -2.69 -0.17
CA TYR A 164 -7.44 -2.29 1.18
C TYR A 164 -8.92 -2.55 1.44
N VAL A 165 -9.75 -2.50 0.40
CA VAL A 165 -11.17 -2.88 0.48
C VAL A 165 -11.31 -4.40 0.41
N TYR A 166 -10.49 -5.09 -0.39
CA TYR A 166 -10.37 -6.56 -0.35
C TYR A 166 -10.05 -7.07 1.06
N LEU A 167 -9.00 -6.53 1.72
CA LEU A 167 -8.62 -6.91 3.08
C LEU A 167 -9.72 -6.61 4.11
N LEU A 168 -10.46 -5.52 3.91
CA LEU A 168 -11.62 -5.20 4.76
C LEU A 168 -12.69 -6.29 4.66
N TRP A 169 -13.11 -6.65 3.44
CA TRP A 169 -14.16 -7.65 3.23
C TRP A 169 -13.72 -9.07 3.58
N GLU A 170 -12.44 -9.38 3.40
CA GLU A 170 -11.86 -10.62 3.94
C GLU A 170 -12.02 -10.68 5.47
N MET A 171 -11.73 -9.59 6.18
CA MET A 171 -11.89 -9.54 7.63
C MET A 171 -13.35 -9.61 8.07
N VAL A 172 -14.28 -9.01 7.32
CA VAL A 172 -15.72 -9.18 7.54
C VAL A 172 -16.10 -10.66 7.40
N GLY A 173 -15.65 -11.33 6.33
CA GLY A 173 -15.95 -12.75 6.13
C GLY A 173 -15.39 -13.65 7.22
N ARG A 174 -14.17 -13.37 7.72
CA ARG A 174 -13.62 -14.07 8.89
C ARG A 174 -14.46 -13.89 10.14
N LYS A 175 -15.03 -12.70 10.36
CA LYS A 175 -15.90 -12.41 11.50
C LYS A 175 -17.22 -13.19 11.44
N PHE A 176 -17.89 -13.21 10.28
CA PHE A 176 -19.24 -13.78 10.16
C PHE A 176 -19.26 -15.26 9.78
N TYR A 177 -18.35 -15.71 8.92
CA TYR A 177 -18.39 -17.03 8.30
C TYR A 177 -17.21 -17.92 8.69
N LYS A 178 -16.37 -17.46 9.62
CA LYS A 178 -15.20 -18.19 10.11
C LYS A 178 -14.27 -18.64 8.98
N TRP A 179 -14.15 -17.83 7.93
CA TRP A 179 -13.15 -18.07 6.89
C TRP A 179 -11.79 -18.26 7.55
N GLU A 180 -11.09 -19.30 7.12
CA GLU A 180 -9.71 -19.49 7.53
C GLU A 180 -8.87 -18.32 7.03
N LYS A 181 -7.67 -18.18 7.60
CA LYS A 181 -6.71 -17.22 7.06
C LYS A 181 -6.48 -17.60 5.60
N GLY A 182 -6.96 -16.76 4.67
CA GLY A 182 -6.77 -17.00 3.25
C GLY A 182 -5.28 -17.13 2.94
N LYS A 183 -4.96 -17.78 1.82
CA LYS A 183 -3.67 -17.57 1.14
C LYS A 183 -3.67 -16.15 0.58
N GLU A 184 -3.73 -15.15 1.45
CA GLU A 184 -3.43 -13.77 1.09
C GLU A 184 -2.09 -13.82 0.36
N GLY A 185 -2.03 -13.24 -0.84
CA GLY A 185 -0.75 -13.16 -1.55
C GLY A 185 0.28 -12.59 -0.59
N LYS A 186 1.35 -13.34 -0.30
CA LYS A 186 2.40 -12.93 0.65
C LYS A 186 2.87 -11.49 0.35
N TRP A 187 2.92 -11.15 -0.94
CA TRP A 187 3.21 -9.83 -1.48
C TRP A 187 2.27 -8.71 -0.99
N ILE A 188 0.98 -8.98 -0.73
CA ILE A 188 0.03 -7.99 -0.21
C ILE A 188 0.41 -7.59 1.21
N ARG A 189 0.83 -8.58 2.02
CA ARG A 189 1.29 -8.34 3.40
C ARG A 189 2.61 -7.57 3.46
N GLU A 190 3.41 -7.65 2.39
CA GLU A 190 4.69 -6.96 2.24
C GLU A 190 4.55 -5.50 1.75
N LYS A 191 3.34 -5.05 1.39
CA LYS A 191 3.06 -3.65 1.01
C LYS A 191 3.09 -2.69 2.19
N LEU A 192 3.49 -1.45 1.91
CA LEU A 192 3.64 -0.39 2.90
C LEU A 192 2.41 -0.21 3.80
N ASN A 193 2.62 -0.30 5.11
CA ASN A 193 1.62 -0.11 6.17
C ASN A 193 0.36 -1.00 6.08
N VAL A 194 0.36 -2.09 5.29
CA VAL A 194 -0.77 -3.03 5.25
C VAL A 194 -1.03 -3.64 6.62
N GLU A 195 0.01 -4.04 7.35
CA GLU A 195 -0.19 -4.64 8.68
C GLU A 195 -0.75 -3.63 9.69
N TYR A 196 -0.33 -2.36 9.62
CA TYR A 196 -0.91 -1.29 10.44
C TYR A 196 -2.43 -1.19 10.19
N TYR A 197 -2.85 -1.14 8.93
CA TYR A 197 -4.27 -1.11 8.58
C TYR A 197 -5.02 -2.35 9.08
N CYS A 198 -4.49 -3.55 8.88
CA CYS A 198 -5.10 -4.78 9.38
C CYS A 198 -5.20 -4.81 10.91
N GLU A 199 -4.23 -4.29 11.65
CA GLU A 199 -4.32 -4.16 13.11
C GLU A 199 -5.45 -3.20 13.51
N ARG A 200 -5.60 -2.06 12.82
CA ARG A 200 -6.72 -1.13 13.08
C ARG A 200 -8.07 -1.80 12.83
N LEU A 201 -8.19 -2.60 11.78
CA LEU A 201 -9.38 -3.40 11.51
C LEU A 201 -9.62 -4.47 12.60
N LYS A 202 -8.57 -5.11 13.12
CA LYS A 202 -8.67 -6.18 14.14
C LYS A 202 -8.88 -5.64 15.56
N SER A 203 -8.50 -4.39 15.82
CA SER A 203 -8.55 -3.76 17.13
C SER A 203 -9.95 -3.91 17.75
N LYS A 204 -10.01 -4.26 19.04
CA LYS A 204 -11.29 -4.29 19.78
C LYS A 204 -11.67 -2.90 20.29
N ASN A 205 -10.76 -1.94 20.22
CA ASN A 205 -11.04 -0.56 20.59
C ASN A 205 -11.96 0.08 19.54
N GLU A 206 -12.71 1.09 19.97
CA GLU A 206 -13.53 1.93 19.09
C GLU A 206 -12.62 2.86 18.25
N GLU A 207 -11.83 2.28 17.33
CA GLU A 207 -11.01 3.04 16.39
C GLU A 207 -11.91 3.87 15.46
N ILE A 208 -11.50 5.10 15.19
CA ILE A 208 -12.20 5.97 14.24
C ILE A 208 -11.69 5.75 12.83
N PHE A 209 -12.65 5.48 11.95
CA PHE A 209 -12.43 5.48 10.51
C PHE A 209 -13.23 6.60 9.86
N VAL A 210 -12.60 7.31 8.93
CA VAL A 210 -13.27 8.31 8.09
C VAL A 210 -13.14 7.88 6.63
N VAL A 211 -14.27 7.60 5.99
CA VAL A 211 -14.35 7.29 4.56
C VAL A 211 -14.74 8.57 3.81
N ILE A 212 -13.96 8.96 2.80
CA ILE A 212 -14.12 10.22 2.10
C ILE A 212 -14.43 9.98 0.62
N MET A 213 -15.60 10.43 0.18
CA MET A 213 -15.98 10.42 -1.24
C MET A 213 -15.31 11.58 -1.97
N ALA A 214 -14.58 11.31 -3.05
CA ALA A 214 -14.07 12.37 -3.92
C ALA A 214 -15.19 12.94 -4.81
N SER A 215 -16.05 12.06 -5.33
CA SER A 215 -17.16 12.37 -6.22
C SER A 215 -18.33 11.39 -6.04
N LYS A 216 -19.49 11.69 -6.66
CA LYS A 216 -20.63 10.76 -6.68
C LYS A 216 -20.33 9.41 -7.35
N LYS A 217 -19.31 9.33 -8.21
CA LYS A 217 -18.93 8.06 -8.86
C LYS A 217 -18.37 7.05 -7.85
N ASP A 218 -17.95 7.51 -6.68
CA ASP A 218 -17.26 6.72 -5.66
C ASP A 218 -18.25 6.22 -4.60
N GLU A 219 -19.53 6.57 -4.74
CA GLU A 219 -20.56 6.40 -3.73
C GLU A 219 -20.66 4.94 -3.27
N THR A 220 -20.78 4.00 -4.21
CA THR A 220 -20.91 2.57 -3.89
C THR A 220 -19.68 2.04 -3.14
N ASP A 221 -18.47 2.30 -3.64
CA ASP A 221 -17.23 1.83 -3.01
C ASP A 221 -17.08 2.40 -1.59
N CYS A 222 -17.39 3.68 -1.40
CA CYS A 222 -17.30 4.34 -0.09
C CYS A 222 -18.36 3.82 0.89
N TYR A 223 -19.61 3.62 0.46
CA TYR A 223 -20.64 3.04 1.33
C TYR A 223 -20.34 1.59 1.68
N LEU A 224 -19.80 0.80 0.75
CA LEU A 224 -19.39 -0.57 1.03
C LEU A 224 -18.23 -0.64 2.02
N ALA A 225 -17.21 0.21 1.84
CA ALA A 225 -16.13 0.34 2.82
C ALA A 225 -16.68 0.76 4.20
N ALA A 226 -17.57 1.75 4.25
CA ALA A 226 -18.18 2.20 5.50
C ALA A 226 -19.03 1.10 6.18
N ARG A 227 -19.82 0.33 5.40
CA ARG A 227 -20.59 -0.83 5.90
C ARG A 227 -19.65 -1.89 6.47
N GLY A 228 -18.62 -2.31 5.73
CA GLY A 228 -17.67 -3.32 6.19
C GLY A 228 -16.98 -2.92 7.51
N LEU A 229 -16.54 -1.67 7.61
CA LEU A 229 -15.93 -1.15 8.84
C LEU A 229 -16.90 -1.16 10.03
N ARG A 230 -18.16 -0.75 9.80
CA ARG A 230 -19.19 -0.78 10.83
C ARG A 230 -19.49 -2.21 11.28
N GLU A 231 -19.54 -3.16 10.34
CA GLU A 231 -19.71 -4.58 10.65
C GLU A 231 -18.54 -5.15 11.45
N LEU A 232 -17.34 -4.58 11.37
CA LEU A 232 -16.22 -4.88 12.25
C LEU A 232 -16.28 -4.18 13.62
N GLY A 233 -17.35 -3.42 13.90
CA GLY A 233 -17.55 -2.71 15.17
C GLY A 233 -16.79 -1.38 15.26
N LYS A 234 -16.39 -0.80 14.14
CA LYS A 234 -15.67 0.49 14.11
C LYS A 234 -16.63 1.67 14.15
N LYS A 235 -16.14 2.80 14.66
CA LYS A 235 -16.83 4.08 14.56
C LYS A 235 -16.51 4.71 13.22
N VAL A 236 -17.51 4.82 12.36
CA VAL A 236 -17.32 5.22 10.96
C VAL A 236 -17.98 6.56 10.67
N PHE A 237 -17.19 7.49 10.14
CA PHE A 237 -17.65 8.73 9.55
C PHE A 237 -17.56 8.62 8.03
N LEU A 238 -18.61 9.03 7.33
CA LEU A 238 -18.67 9.07 5.87
C LEU A 238 -18.84 10.52 5.40
N LEU A 239 -17.79 11.07 4.81
CA LEU A 239 -17.81 12.41 4.24
C LEU A 239 -18.29 12.32 2.80
N LYS A 240 -19.46 12.89 2.53
CA LYS A 240 -20.12 12.84 1.21
C LYS A 240 -19.33 13.64 0.17
N ALA A 241 -19.60 13.36 -1.10
CA ALA A 241 -18.99 14.10 -2.19
C ALA A 241 -19.25 15.62 -2.04
N PRO A 242 -18.27 16.49 -2.36
CA PRO A 242 -18.41 17.92 -2.18
C PRO A 242 -19.57 18.47 -3.01
N VAL A 243 -20.34 19.38 -2.41
CA VAL A 243 -21.37 20.17 -3.10
C VAL A 243 -21.02 21.65 -3.02
N ILE A 244 -21.37 22.40 -4.07
CA ILE A 244 -21.05 23.84 -4.14
C ILE A 244 -21.77 24.58 -3.01
N TRP A 245 -21.02 25.44 -2.31
CA TRP A 245 -21.54 26.32 -1.28
C TRP A 245 -22.13 27.59 -1.89
N ASN A 246 -23.45 27.74 -1.82
CA ASN A 246 -24.17 28.85 -2.46
C ASN A 246 -24.55 29.99 -1.49
N LYS A 247 -24.16 29.91 -0.20
CA LYS A 247 -24.61 30.85 0.85
C LYS A 247 -23.56 31.90 1.21
N GLY A 248 -22.68 32.26 0.27
CA GLY A 248 -21.62 33.26 0.46
C GLY A 248 -20.24 32.70 0.14
N ARG A 249 -19.19 33.47 0.44
CA ARG A 249 -17.79 33.10 0.17
C ARG A 249 -17.00 32.75 1.43
N GLU A 250 -17.58 32.90 2.61
CA GLU A 250 -16.86 32.68 3.86
C GLU A 250 -16.69 31.19 4.19
N PHE A 251 -15.44 30.74 4.23
CA PHE A 251 -15.07 29.37 4.60
C PHE A 251 -15.60 28.95 5.98
N THR A 252 -15.56 29.85 6.96
CA THR A 252 -15.99 29.58 8.35
C THR A 252 -17.46 29.21 8.45
N GLN A 253 -18.33 29.86 7.66
CA GLN A 253 -19.76 29.55 7.61
C GLN A 253 -20.00 28.18 6.98
N ALA A 254 -19.33 27.90 5.85
CA ALA A 254 -19.42 26.60 5.19
C ALA A 254 -18.91 25.47 6.09
N ALA A 255 -17.78 25.67 6.79
CA ALA A 255 -17.22 24.71 7.72
C ALA A 255 -18.17 24.42 8.89
N LYS A 256 -18.80 25.46 9.47
CA LYS A 256 -19.80 25.30 10.51
C LYS A 256 -21.01 24.50 10.02
N ALA A 257 -21.54 24.84 8.85
CA ALA A 257 -22.66 24.10 8.24
C ALA A 257 -22.31 22.64 7.95
N SER A 258 -21.07 22.34 7.55
CA SER A 258 -20.59 20.97 7.39
C SER A 258 -20.62 20.20 8.71
N ILE A 259 -20.11 20.79 9.79
CA ILE A 259 -20.14 20.17 11.13
C ILE A 259 -21.57 19.96 11.61
N GLU A 260 -22.44 20.95 11.46
CA GLU A 260 -23.87 20.87 11.82
C GLU A 260 -24.64 19.84 10.98
N SER A 261 -24.11 19.43 9.82
CA SER A 261 -24.72 18.41 8.97
C SER A 261 -24.45 16.97 9.44
N LEU A 262 -23.61 16.78 10.47
CA LEU A 262 -23.33 15.47 11.04
C LEU A 262 -24.62 14.80 11.52
N LYS A 263 -24.91 13.63 10.98
CA LYS A 263 -26.09 12.84 11.37
C LYS A 263 -25.83 11.35 11.31
N THR A 264 -26.48 10.62 12.20
CA THR A 264 -26.45 9.16 12.22
C THR A 264 -27.52 8.60 11.29
N GLU A 265 -27.12 7.87 10.25
CA GLU A 265 -27.99 7.18 9.32
C GLU A 265 -27.59 5.71 9.26
N LYS A 266 -28.50 4.80 9.63
CA LYS A 266 -28.25 3.35 9.65
C LYS A 266 -26.94 2.98 10.39
N GLY A 267 -26.64 3.62 11.52
CA GLY A 267 -25.42 3.36 12.29
C GLY A 267 -24.12 3.87 11.67
N LEU A 268 -24.18 4.68 10.60
CA LEU A 268 -23.05 5.44 10.05
C LEU A 268 -23.23 6.91 10.39
N ILE A 269 -22.15 7.62 10.75
CA ILE A 269 -22.20 9.07 10.92
C ILE A 269 -21.84 9.68 9.57
N THR A 270 -22.75 10.46 8.97
CA THR A 270 -22.51 11.09 7.66
C THR A 270 -22.41 12.60 7.81
N ALA A 271 -21.59 13.24 6.97
CA ALA A 271 -21.47 14.69 6.89
C ALA A 271 -21.46 15.16 5.43
N ASN A 272 -22.06 16.32 5.19
CA ASN A 272 -21.96 17.02 3.92
C ASN A 272 -20.64 17.79 3.85
N VAL A 273 -19.94 17.66 2.74
CA VAL A 273 -18.77 18.45 2.41
C VAL A 273 -19.19 19.58 1.49
N TYR A 274 -18.75 20.80 1.80
CA TYR A 274 -19.03 21.99 1.00
C TYR A 274 -17.76 22.46 0.31
N PHE A 275 -17.85 22.76 -0.99
CA PHE A 275 -16.79 23.34 -1.80
C PHE A 275 -17.07 24.82 -2.06
N ILE A 276 -16.06 25.66 -1.85
CA ILE A 276 -16.16 27.12 -2.01
C ILE A 276 -15.36 27.50 -3.25
N GLU A 277 -16.06 27.81 -4.35
CA GLU A 277 -15.45 28.08 -5.66
C GLU A 277 -14.44 29.23 -5.63
N GLY A 278 -14.75 30.29 -4.87
CA GLY A 278 -13.89 31.47 -4.77
C GLY A 278 -12.53 31.21 -4.11
N GLU A 279 -12.44 30.19 -3.26
CA GLU A 279 -11.20 29.82 -2.55
C GLU A 279 -10.56 28.53 -3.10
N ASN A 280 -11.23 27.86 -4.04
CA ASN A 280 -10.85 26.53 -4.54
C ASN A 280 -10.54 25.54 -3.39
N LYS A 281 -11.39 25.53 -2.37
CA LYS A 281 -11.19 24.80 -1.11
C LYS A 281 -12.49 24.18 -0.64
N ASP A 282 -12.41 23.04 0.04
CA ASP A 282 -13.56 22.40 0.68
C ASP A 282 -13.42 22.29 2.21
N THR A 283 -14.52 21.91 2.85
CA THR A 283 -14.64 21.80 4.31
C THR A 283 -14.13 20.48 4.90
N ARG A 284 -13.51 19.58 4.13
CA ARG A 284 -13.04 18.27 4.64
C ARG A 284 -12.04 18.43 5.79
N GLY A 285 -11.10 19.36 5.65
CA GLY A 285 -10.11 19.62 6.70
C GLY A 285 -10.76 20.03 8.03
N ALA A 286 -11.76 20.91 7.98
CA ALA A 286 -12.49 21.34 9.18
C ALA A 286 -13.33 20.21 9.80
N LEU A 287 -13.93 19.35 8.98
CA LEU A 287 -14.65 18.17 9.45
C LEU A 287 -13.71 17.16 10.12
N LEU A 288 -12.56 16.88 9.51
CA LEU A 288 -11.56 15.97 10.07
C LEU A 288 -11.03 16.47 11.41
N GLU A 289 -10.69 17.77 11.48
CA GLU A 289 -10.28 18.46 12.71
C GLU A 289 -11.33 18.31 13.82
N HIS A 290 -12.61 18.55 13.49
CA HIS A 290 -13.71 18.40 14.42
C HIS A 290 -13.86 16.94 14.89
N ILE A 291 -13.79 15.98 13.97
CA ILE A 291 -13.96 14.55 14.26
C ILE A 291 -12.88 14.09 15.25
N VAL A 292 -11.60 14.33 14.96
CA VAL A 292 -10.51 13.82 15.81
C VAL A 292 -10.52 14.45 17.21
N LYS A 293 -10.86 15.74 17.32
CA LYS A 293 -10.92 16.45 18.62
C LYS A 293 -12.09 16.04 19.51
N ASN A 294 -13.24 15.70 18.91
CA ASN A 294 -14.48 15.50 19.67
C ASN A 294 -14.85 14.03 19.86
N TYR A 295 -14.29 13.12 19.04
CA TYR A 295 -14.71 11.72 19.03
C TYR A 295 -13.60 10.73 19.35
N HIS A 296 -12.32 11.14 19.40
CA HIS A 296 -11.18 10.27 19.70
C HIS A 296 -10.33 10.81 20.84
N GLN A 297 -9.98 9.97 21.81
CA GLN A 297 -9.11 10.39 22.92
C GLN A 297 -7.67 10.66 22.48
N GLU A 298 -7.18 9.93 21.48
CA GLU A 298 -5.81 10.12 20.94
C GLU A 298 -5.77 11.07 19.73
N GLU A 299 -6.87 11.76 19.42
CA GLU A 299 -6.96 12.67 18.26
C GLU A 299 -6.42 12.10 16.94
N LEU A 300 -6.70 10.83 16.64
CA LEU A 300 -6.21 10.11 15.48
C LEU A 300 -7.37 9.39 14.78
N ALA A 301 -7.38 9.46 13.45
CA ALA A 301 -8.32 8.73 12.62
C ALA A 301 -7.60 8.04 11.45
N THR A 302 -8.08 6.83 11.12
CA THR A 302 -7.69 6.15 9.89
C THR A 302 -8.59 6.62 8.75
N ILE A 303 -7.99 7.07 7.65
CA ILE A 303 -8.70 7.68 6.53
C ILE A 303 -8.73 6.71 5.36
N LEU A 304 -9.90 6.52 4.76
CA LEU A 304 -10.08 5.80 3.50
C LEU A 304 -10.60 6.78 2.46
N GLY A 305 -9.95 6.85 1.30
CA GLY A 305 -10.38 7.68 0.20
C GLY A 305 -9.58 7.34 -1.06
N LYS A 306 -9.96 7.88 -2.21
CA LYS A 306 -9.18 7.67 -3.44
C LYS A 306 -7.73 8.11 -3.25
N GLY A 307 -6.78 7.35 -3.80
CA GLY A 307 -5.35 7.68 -3.76
C GLY A 307 -5.07 9.13 -4.14
N LEU A 308 -5.56 9.56 -5.31
CA LEU A 308 -5.42 10.95 -5.78
C LEU A 308 -5.98 11.99 -4.80
N LEU A 309 -7.09 11.69 -4.13
CA LEU A 309 -7.67 12.60 -3.14
C LEU A 309 -6.77 12.69 -1.91
N LEU A 310 -6.24 11.56 -1.43
CA LEU A 310 -5.34 11.56 -0.27
C LEU A 310 -4.04 12.30 -0.57
N ASP A 311 -3.51 12.21 -1.80
CA ASP A 311 -2.33 12.96 -2.23
C ASP A 311 -2.61 14.47 -2.22
N GLN A 312 -3.75 14.89 -2.80
CA GLN A 312 -4.19 16.30 -2.79
C GLN A 312 -4.36 16.82 -1.36
N MET A 313 -4.96 16.02 -0.48
CA MET A 313 -5.16 16.39 0.92
C MET A 313 -3.83 16.49 1.68
N THR A 314 -2.90 15.57 1.45
CA THR A 314 -1.57 15.57 2.07
C THR A 314 -0.74 16.78 1.59
N ALA A 315 -0.90 17.18 0.32
CA ALA A 315 -0.25 18.36 -0.25
C ALA A 315 -0.88 19.70 0.22
N SER A 316 -2.11 19.68 0.75
CA SER A 316 -2.80 20.88 1.19
C SER A 316 -2.13 21.52 2.40
N LYS A 317 -1.92 22.84 2.35
CA LYS A 317 -1.28 23.61 3.43
C LYS A 317 -1.96 23.42 4.79
N ASP A 318 -3.29 23.30 4.80
CA ASP A 318 -4.07 23.18 6.02
C ASP A 318 -3.97 21.79 6.68
N MET A 319 -3.55 20.79 5.92
CA MET A 319 -3.56 19.39 6.34
C MET A 319 -2.17 18.75 6.36
N LYS A 320 -1.16 19.37 5.74
CA LYS A 320 0.19 18.80 5.53
C LYS A 320 0.88 18.21 6.76
N THR A 321 0.64 18.75 7.95
CA THR A 321 1.26 18.23 9.20
C THR A 321 0.46 17.10 9.85
N ARG A 322 -0.86 17.06 9.61
CA ARG A 322 -1.79 16.14 10.26
C ARG A 322 -2.25 15.00 9.38
N MET A 323 -2.18 15.16 8.07
CA MET A 323 -2.55 14.19 7.06
C MET A 323 -1.32 13.51 6.48
N GLU A 324 -1.38 12.20 6.33
CA GLU A 324 -0.38 11.42 5.61
C GLU A 324 -1.06 10.24 4.92
N ARG A 325 -0.75 10.06 3.63
CA ARG A 325 -1.07 8.82 2.93
C ARG A 325 -0.14 7.71 3.42
N LEU A 326 -0.73 6.59 3.85
CA LEU A 326 0.01 5.47 4.41
C LEU A 326 0.31 4.38 3.37
N THR A 327 -0.38 4.39 2.24
CA THR A 327 -0.24 3.38 1.18
C THR A 327 0.69 3.87 0.09
N GLU A 328 1.43 2.94 -0.53
CA GLU A 328 2.19 3.22 -1.74
C GLU A 328 1.31 3.83 -2.84
N VAL A 329 1.95 4.64 -3.69
CA VAL A 329 1.41 4.99 -5.00
C VAL A 329 1.74 3.82 -5.90
N ASP A 330 0.72 3.20 -6.47
CA ASP A 330 0.93 2.21 -7.51
C ASP A 330 1.12 3.03 -8.81
N GLY A 331 0.13 3.12 -9.68
CA GLY A 331 0.20 3.92 -10.90
C GLY A 331 -1.04 4.77 -11.10
N ASP A 332 -0.95 5.85 -11.88
CA ASP A 332 -2.03 6.83 -12.06
C ASP A 332 -3.40 6.20 -12.38
N HIS A 333 -3.41 5.12 -13.16
CA HIS A 333 -4.61 4.36 -13.52
C HIS A 333 -5.26 3.61 -12.34
N MET A 334 -4.48 3.30 -11.32
CA MET A 334 -4.88 2.62 -10.07
C MET A 334 -5.18 3.58 -8.93
N GLU A 335 -4.76 4.85 -9.03
CA GLU A 335 -4.99 5.87 -7.98
C GLU A 335 -6.48 6.29 -7.82
N GLN A 336 -7.36 5.69 -8.61
CA GLN A 336 -8.81 5.72 -8.42
C GLN A 336 -9.30 4.71 -7.37
N ASN A 337 -8.48 3.76 -6.95
CA ASN A 337 -8.82 2.83 -5.88
C ASN A 337 -8.74 3.51 -4.51
N ILE A 338 -9.36 2.87 -3.51
CA ILE A 338 -9.32 3.35 -2.13
C ILE A 338 -7.92 3.08 -1.56
N ALA A 339 -7.27 4.16 -1.18
CA ALA A 339 -6.03 4.20 -0.41
C ALA A 339 -6.35 4.43 1.08
N VAL A 340 -5.34 4.22 1.92
CA VAL A 340 -5.41 4.43 3.37
C VAL A 340 -4.47 5.56 3.78
N GLY A 341 -4.94 6.43 4.65
CA GLY A 341 -4.18 7.51 5.26
C GLY A 341 -4.40 7.57 6.77
N ARG A 342 -3.71 8.51 7.41
CA ARG A 342 -4.01 8.95 8.78
C ARG A 342 -4.27 10.44 8.78
N TYR A 343 -5.20 10.87 9.63
CA TYR A 343 -5.37 12.26 10.00
C TYR A 343 -5.33 12.39 11.52
N GLY A 344 -4.54 13.33 12.04
CA GLY A 344 -4.53 13.59 13.48
C GLY A 344 -3.15 13.87 14.07
N ASP A 345 -3.02 13.54 15.34
CA ASP A 345 -1.79 13.68 16.11
C ASP A 345 -0.72 12.65 15.69
N TYR A 346 0.47 13.14 15.33
CA TYR A 346 1.54 12.29 14.85
C TYR A 346 2.08 11.35 15.93
N LEU A 347 2.18 11.83 17.17
CA LEU A 347 2.73 11.02 18.27
C LEU A 347 1.81 9.85 18.62
N SER A 348 0.50 10.02 18.50
CA SER A 348 -0.48 8.93 18.63
C SER A 348 -0.34 7.90 17.50
N TYR A 349 -0.09 8.36 16.27
CA TYR A 349 0.18 7.45 15.16
C TYR A 349 1.48 6.66 15.37
N ILE A 350 2.55 7.34 15.81
CA ILE A 350 3.83 6.70 16.12
C ILE A 350 3.71 5.75 17.32
N ALA A 351 2.95 6.09 18.36
CA ALA A 351 2.62 5.22 19.48
C ALA A 351 2.03 3.89 19.00
N ASN A 352 1.09 3.97 18.05
CA ASN A 352 0.46 2.80 17.45
C ASN A 352 1.44 1.94 16.65
N ILE A 353 2.33 2.54 15.85
CA ILE A 353 3.39 1.80 15.13
C ILE A 353 4.33 1.13 16.14
N TYR A 354 4.75 1.84 17.18
CA TYR A 354 5.73 1.35 18.14
C TYR A 354 5.14 0.56 19.30
N LYS A 355 3.83 0.26 19.24
CA LYS A 355 3.11 -0.52 20.26
C LYS A 355 3.41 -0.03 21.69
N THR A 356 3.45 1.29 21.86
CA THR A 356 3.73 2.01 23.10
C THR A 356 2.65 3.06 23.32
N SER A 357 2.67 3.77 24.44
CA SER A 357 1.75 4.87 24.68
C SER A 357 2.29 6.21 24.17
N LYS A 358 1.40 7.11 23.76
CA LYS A 358 1.76 8.50 23.43
C LYS A 358 2.54 9.17 24.57
N LYS A 359 2.12 8.93 25.82
CA LYS A 359 2.75 9.49 27.03
C LYS A 359 4.20 9.05 27.19
N GLU A 360 4.54 7.81 26.84
CA GLU A 360 5.91 7.30 26.87
C GLU A 360 6.76 7.99 25.82
N ILE A 361 6.25 8.13 24.60
CA ILE A 361 6.93 8.88 23.53
C ILE A 361 7.16 10.33 23.94
N ASP A 362 6.11 11.01 24.43
CA ASP A 362 6.18 12.39 24.91
C ASP A 362 7.24 12.53 26.00
N LYS A 363 7.32 11.57 26.93
CA LYS A 363 8.29 11.59 28.02
C LYS A 363 9.73 11.47 27.50
N GLU A 364 10.01 10.56 26.57
CA GLU A 364 11.37 10.39 26.04
C GLU A 364 11.77 11.56 25.14
N LEU A 365 10.88 12.08 24.28
CA LEU A 365 11.16 13.24 23.44
C LEU A 365 11.45 14.52 24.25
N ASN A 366 10.82 14.68 25.40
CA ASN A 366 11.02 15.83 26.29
C ASN A 366 12.05 15.59 27.39
N LYS A 367 12.69 14.41 27.41
CA LYS A 367 13.74 14.08 28.37
C LYS A 367 14.94 14.99 28.13
N LYS A 368 15.56 15.45 29.23
CA LYS A 368 16.79 16.21 29.15
C LYS A 368 17.88 15.32 28.50
N PRO A 369 18.53 15.76 27.41
CA PRO A 369 19.57 14.98 26.77
C PRO A 369 20.71 14.66 27.75
N SER A 370 21.16 13.41 27.76
CA SER A 370 22.32 12.95 28.55
C SER A 370 23.63 13.02 27.77
N CYS A 371 23.57 13.16 26.44
CA CYS A 371 24.72 13.27 25.55
C CYS A 371 24.55 14.43 24.56
N ARG A 372 25.62 14.78 23.82
CA ARG A 372 25.58 15.90 22.86
C ARG A 372 24.86 15.52 21.56
N PHE A 373 25.00 14.28 21.12
CA PHE A 373 24.33 13.73 19.95
C PHE A 373 24.30 12.20 20.04
N SER A 374 23.35 11.60 19.32
CA SER A 374 23.20 10.16 19.19
C SER A 374 23.50 9.74 17.74
N LEU A 375 24.23 8.65 17.57
CA LEU A 375 24.47 8.00 16.28
C LEU A 375 23.44 6.88 16.11
N ILE A 376 22.43 7.11 15.29
CA ILE A 376 21.36 6.14 15.05
C ILE A 376 21.75 5.22 13.90
N ILE A 377 21.74 3.91 14.14
CA ILE A 377 22.02 2.86 13.16
C ILE A 377 20.78 1.97 13.02
N PRO A 378 19.90 2.24 12.04
CA PRO A 378 18.78 1.35 11.76
C PRO A 378 19.30 0.11 11.02
N CYS A 379 19.13 -1.07 11.62
CA CYS A 379 19.63 -2.33 11.07
C CYS A 379 18.47 -3.24 10.65
N LYS A 380 18.31 -3.44 9.33
CA LYS A 380 17.52 -4.54 8.76
C LYS A 380 18.49 -5.45 8.01
N ASN A 381 18.71 -6.66 8.53
CA ASN A 381 19.60 -7.67 7.94
C ASN A 381 21.09 -7.25 7.72
N GLY A 382 21.57 -6.21 8.40
CA GLY A 382 22.89 -5.58 8.16
C GLY A 382 24.10 -6.24 8.87
N ILE A 383 24.07 -7.55 9.13
CA ILE A 383 25.08 -8.24 9.96
C ILE A 383 26.50 -8.02 9.41
N HIS A 384 26.66 -8.10 8.09
CA HIS A 384 27.98 -8.10 7.44
C HIS A 384 28.74 -6.79 7.59
N THR A 385 28.06 -5.67 7.87
CA THR A 385 28.68 -4.34 7.98
C THR A 385 28.62 -3.78 9.40
N LEU A 386 27.69 -4.24 10.23
CA LEU A 386 27.44 -3.66 11.56
C LEU A 386 28.68 -3.64 12.45
N GLN A 387 29.48 -4.71 12.47
CA GLN A 387 30.68 -4.77 13.31
C GLN A 387 31.69 -3.68 12.92
N GLY A 388 31.98 -3.51 11.63
CA GLY A 388 32.87 -2.47 11.14
C GLY A 388 32.30 -1.06 11.36
N THR A 389 30.99 -0.89 11.23
CA THR A 389 30.30 0.37 11.53
C THR A 389 30.46 0.75 13.00
N LEU A 390 30.19 -0.18 13.94
CA LEU A 390 30.34 0.08 15.37
C LEU A 390 31.78 0.37 15.76
N GLN A 391 32.74 -0.41 15.23
CA GLN A 391 34.17 -0.11 15.42
C GLN A 391 34.49 1.33 14.98
N THR A 392 34.02 1.73 13.81
CA THR A 392 34.23 3.10 13.32
C THR A 392 33.61 4.12 14.26
N CYS A 393 32.34 3.96 14.65
CA CYS A 393 31.65 4.87 15.57
C CYS A 393 32.29 4.97 16.96
N LEU A 394 32.95 3.91 17.45
CA LEU A 394 33.64 3.92 18.74
C LEU A 394 35.04 4.55 18.67
N HIS A 395 35.76 4.37 17.57
CA HIS A 395 37.12 4.89 17.36
C HIS A 395 37.11 6.31 16.78
N GLN A 396 36.42 7.23 17.45
CA GLN A 396 36.34 8.63 17.05
C GLN A 396 37.34 9.50 17.82
N SER A 397 37.82 10.57 17.19
CA SER A 397 38.70 11.56 17.82
C SER A 397 37.96 12.46 18.81
N TYR A 398 36.64 12.59 18.65
CA TYR A 398 35.77 13.34 19.55
C TYR A 398 35.79 12.76 20.98
N LYS A 399 35.92 13.63 21.98
CA LYS A 399 36.08 13.27 23.40
C LYS A 399 34.89 13.63 24.29
N GLY A 400 33.85 14.23 23.73
CA GLY A 400 32.64 14.55 24.50
C GLY A 400 31.65 13.39 24.53
N ASP A 401 30.51 13.61 25.19
CA ASP A 401 29.50 12.57 25.37
C ASP A 401 28.68 12.35 24.11
N TYR A 402 28.57 11.09 23.69
CA TYR A 402 27.70 10.62 22.61
C TYR A 402 27.27 9.18 22.90
N GLU A 403 26.20 8.77 22.24
CA GLU A 403 25.74 7.38 22.26
C GLU A 403 25.55 6.84 20.85
N ILE A 404 25.47 5.52 20.72
CA ILE A 404 25.22 4.80 19.48
C ILE A 404 23.96 3.98 19.69
N ILE A 405 22.87 4.33 19.02
CA ILE A 405 21.60 3.63 19.13
C ILE A 405 21.46 2.69 17.93
N VAL A 406 21.47 1.38 18.18
CA VAL A 406 21.25 0.36 17.16
C VAL A 406 19.79 -0.08 17.22
N SER A 407 19.03 0.24 16.17
CA SER A 407 17.63 -0.16 16.04
C SER A 407 17.52 -1.44 15.23
N ASP A 408 17.36 -2.56 15.93
CA ASP A 408 17.29 -3.90 15.39
C ASP A 408 15.90 -4.21 14.84
N ASN A 409 15.84 -4.32 13.52
CA ASN A 409 14.68 -4.70 12.70
C ASN A 409 14.93 -6.02 11.94
N TRP A 410 15.59 -6.99 12.60
CA TRP A 410 15.61 -8.40 12.22
C TRP A 410 14.20 -9.00 12.22
N ASP A 411 13.99 -10.11 11.51
CA ASP A 411 12.70 -10.79 11.46
C ASP A 411 12.15 -11.08 12.87
N LEU A 412 10.88 -10.75 13.12
CA LEU A 412 10.21 -11.02 14.38
C LEU A 412 9.97 -12.50 14.64
N GLU A 413 9.91 -13.33 13.60
CA GLU A 413 9.76 -14.78 13.77
C GLU A 413 11.04 -15.46 14.27
N TRP A 414 12.14 -14.71 14.38
CA TRP A 414 13.39 -15.20 14.94
C TRP A 414 13.28 -15.46 16.44
N GLU A 415 13.45 -16.72 16.84
CA GLU A 415 13.50 -17.11 18.24
C GLU A 415 14.90 -16.88 18.84
N GLY A 416 14.93 -16.30 20.04
CA GLY A 416 16.16 -16.05 20.80
C GLY A 416 16.88 -14.76 20.42
N GLU A 417 18.17 -14.68 20.77
CA GLU A 417 19.00 -13.51 20.51
C GLU A 417 19.27 -13.33 19.02
N THR A 418 18.97 -12.14 18.50
CA THR A 418 19.25 -11.80 17.10
C THR A 418 20.76 -11.70 16.87
N PRO A 419 21.22 -11.92 15.62
CA PRO A 419 22.62 -11.69 15.27
C PRO A 419 23.08 -10.24 15.54
N ILE A 420 22.19 -9.26 15.36
CA ILE A 420 22.45 -7.84 15.64
C ILE A 420 22.71 -7.64 17.14
N TYR A 421 21.85 -8.19 18.00
CA TYR A 421 22.01 -8.13 19.45
C TYR A 421 23.37 -8.70 19.89
N LYS A 422 23.73 -9.88 19.37
CA LYS A 422 25.02 -10.55 19.68
C LYS A 422 26.21 -9.68 19.30
N ILE A 423 26.18 -9.05 18.13
CA ILE A 423 27.24 -8.11 17.71
C ILE A 423 27.30 -6.94 18.69
N CYS A 424 26.18 -6.27 18.98
CA CYS A 424 26.15 -5.14 19.91
C CYS A 424 26.73 -5.51 21.29
N LYS A 425 26.37 -6.68 21.83
CA LYS A 425 26.87 -7.15 23.13
C LYS A 425 28.36 -7.46 23.15
N SER A 426 28.92 -7.94 22.04
CA SER A 426 30.35 -8.32 21.96
C SER A 426 31.34 -7.17 22.18
N PHE A 427 30.91 -5.91 22.00
CA PHE A 427 31.77 -4.74 22.19
C PHE A 427 31.97 -4.37 23.66
N HIS A 428 31.07 -4.80 24.56
CA HIS A 428 31.11 -4.45 25.99
C HIS A 428 31.28 -2.93 26.25
N ASP A 429 30.69 -2.08 25.41
CA ASP A 429 30.79 -0.62 25.50
C ASP A 429 29.44 0.02 25.82
N ASP A 430 29.37 0.76 26.93
CA ASP A 430 28.14 1.36 27.44
C ASP A 430 27.55 2.45 26.53
N ARG A 431 28.32 2.98 25.56
CA ARG A 431 27.81 3.92 24.56
C ARG A 431 26.85 3.26 23.58
N ILE A 432 26.92 1.93 23.41
CA ILE A 432 26.03 1.20 22.52
C ILE A 432 24.70 0.92 23.23
N LYS A 433 23.61 1.50 22.72
CA LYS A 433 22.23 1.25 23.13
C LYS A 433 21.56 0.40 22.07
N TYR A 434 21.10 -0.80 22.47
CA TYR A 434 20.36 -1.69 21.59
C TYR A 434 18.86 -1.51 21.81
N LEU A 435 18.12 -1.31 20.72
CA LEU A 435 16.66 -1.27 20.71
C LEU A 435 16.13 -2.33 19.75
N ARG A 436 15.14 -3.10 20.19
CA ARG A 436 14.46 -4.10 19.36
C ARG A 436 13.11 -3.53 18.93
N VAL A 437 12.87 -3.46 17.63
CA VAL A 437 11.57 -2.98 17.12
C VAL A 437 10.45 -3.98 17.49
N PRO A 438 9.22 -3.50 17.74
CA PRO A 438 8.07 -4.34 18.12
C PRO A 438 7.33 -4.95 16.92
N ARG A 439 7.77 -4.62 15.69
CA ARG A 439 7.25 -5.10 14.41
C ARG A 439 8.28 -4.94 13.30
N ASN A 440 8.17 -5.70 12.22
CA ASN A 440 8.97 -5.47 11.02
C ASN A 440 8.63 -4.07 10.45
N LEU A 441 9.58 -3.14 10.55
CA LEU A 441 9.41 -1.75 10.11
C LEU A 441 10.04 -1.50 8.73
N TYR A 442 9.55 -0.50 8.01
CA TYR A 442 10.30 0.09 6.90
C TYR A 442 11.48 0.90 7.43
N LEU A 443 12.49 1.13 6.60
CA LEU A 443 13.74 1.76 7.03
C LEU A 443 13.52 3.14 7.68
N THR A 444 12.64 3.97 7.12
CA THR A 444 12.29 5.29 7.66
C THR A 444 11.67 5.18 9.05
N ARG A 445 10.71 4.27 9.26
CA ARG A 445 10.08 4.04 10.56
C ARG A 445 11.02 3.39 11.57
N ASN A 446 11.98 2.58 11.11
CA ASN A 446 13.02 2.01 11.95
C ASN A 446 13.97 3.09 12.47
N PHE A 447 14.31 4.07 11.63
CA PHE A 447 15.10 5.22 12.04
C PHE A 447 14.37 6.06 13.09
N GLU A 448 13.08 6.35 12.86
CA GLU A 448 12.25 7.12 13.79
C GLU A 448 12.01 6.41 15.14
N TYR A 449 12.19 5.09 15.23
CA TYR A 449 12.00 4.32 16.47
C TYR A 449 13.13 4.55 17.48
N ALA A 450 14.30 4.95 17.00
CA ALA A 450 15.47 5.19 17.81
C ALA A 450 15.47 6.60 18.45
N PHE A 451 14.37 6.95 19.12
CA PHE A 451 14.17 8.23 19.82
C PHE A 451 14.55 8.17 21.29
#